data_AF-A0A7J4E5D9-F1
#
_entry.id   AF-A0A7J4E5D9-F1
#
_cell.length_a   1.000
_cell.length_b   1.000
_cell.length_c   1.000
_cell.angle_alpha   90.00
_cell.angle_beta   90.00
_cell.angle_gamma   90.00
#
_symmetry.space_group_name_H-M   'P 1'
#
loop_
_entity.id
_entity.type
_entity.pdbx_description
1 polymer ?
#
loop_
_entity_poly.entity_id
_entity_poly.type
_entity_poly.pdbx_seq_one_letter_code
_entity_poly.pdbx_strand_id
1 'polypeptide(L)'
;MRIEFISEMSILLGASLGLIFLMKYLRLPTATGVLIAGMVIGPYGLGLVKNLPVINALAELGVILLLFLIGLELNPREVGPLGAKAALLAALEISVSFALGFAVGVALAWSLVDSFVLASILSISSTAIVGKTILDEFKLKLTESQLIVSTLIIEDLFVIFLLVLMPVVLAGAGSPTQLLLVALKAAALISIILPLSNFL
;
A
#
# COMPACT_ATOMS: atom_id res chain seq x y z
N MET A 1 9.26 24.47 22.63
CA MET A 1 8.90 24.35 21.20
C MET A 1 10.06 23.95 20.28
N ARG A 2 11.08 24.79 19.99
CA ARG A 2 12.17 24.41 19.05
C ARG A 2 13.08 23.28 19.54
N ILE A 3 13.45 23.29 20.82
CA ILE A 3 14.36 22.29 21.42
C ILE A 3 13.67 20.93 21.55
N GLU A 4 12.40 20.90 21.96
CA GLU A 4 11.61 19.67 22.05
C GLU A 4 11.45 19.00 20.68
N PHE A 5 11.17 19.79 19.64
CA PHE A 5 11.09 19.27 18.27
C PHE A 5 12.41 18.63 17.80
N ILE A 6 13.55 19.30 18.03
CA ILE A 6 14.87 18.75 17.66
C ILE A 6 15.18 17.48 18.44
N SER A 7 14.81 17.43 19.72
CA SER A 7 14.98 16.23 20.56
C SER A 7 14.14 15.07 20.04
N GLU A 8 12.85 15.29 19.75
CA GLU A 8 11.95 14.27 19.22
C GLU A 8 12.44 13.74 17.85
N MET A 9 12.92 14.62 16.98
CA MET A 9 13.52 14.23 15.69
C MET A 9 14.82 13.44 15.88
N SER A 10 15.67 13.82 16.83
CA SER A 10 16.90 13.10 17.13
C SER A 10 16.60 11.69 17.64
N ILE A 11 15.61 11.54 18.52
CA ILE A 11 15.15 10.23 19.03
C ILE A 11 14.56 9.40 17.88
N LEU A 12 13.71 9.99 17.05
CA LEU A 12 13.09 9.30 15.93
C LEU A 12 14.13 8.78 14.93
N LEU A 13 15.07 9.63 14.53
CA LEU A 13 16.15 9.26 13.63
C LEU A 13 17.08 8.23 14.27
N GLY A 14 17.48 8.42 15.53
CA GLY A 14 18.36 7.50 16.25
C GLY A 14 17.75 6.10 16.41
N ALA A 15 16.49 6.02 16.85
CA ALA A 15 15.76 4.76 16.98
C ALA A 15 15.55 4.07 15.63
N SER A 16 15.18 4.84 14.60
CA SER A 16 15.00 4.32 13.24
C SER A 16 16.31 3.78 12.68
N LEU A 17 17.42 4.50 12.83
CA LEU A 17 18.74 4.04 12.40
C LEU A 17 19.14 2.74 13.10
N GLY A 18 19.01 2.67 14.43
CA GLY A 18 19.31 1.46 15.19
C GLY A 18 18.52 0.24 14.70
N LEU A 19 17.22 0.41 14.48
CA LEU A 19 16.37 -0.67 13.97
C LEU A 19 16.63 -1.00 12.50
N ILE A 20 16.96 -0.03 11.65
CA ILE A 20 17.39 -0.30 10.27
C ILE A 20 18.67 -1.14 10.26
N PHE A 21 19.67 -0.80 11.10
CA PHE A 21 20.89 -1.60 11.22
C PHE A 21 20.58 -3.04 11.67
N LEU A 22 19.68 -3.20 12.64
CA LEU A 22 19.23 -4.51 13.09
C LEU A 22 18.52 -5.29 11.98
N MET A 23 17.59 -4.67 11.26
CA MET A 23 16.89 -5.32 10.13
C MET A 23 17.87 -5.73 9.04
N LYS A 24 18.85 -4.88 8.70
CA LYS A 24 19.89 -5.19 7.73
C LYS A 24 20.75 -6.38 8.19
N TYR A 25 21.10 -6.44 9.48
CA TYR A 25 21.81 -7.58 10.05
C TYR A 25 21.00 -8.87 9.94
N LEU A 26 19.69 -8.80 10.17
CA LEU A 26 18.74 -9.92 10.03
C LEU A 26 18.34 -10.22 8.58
N ARG A 27 18.82 -9.44 7.60
CA ARG A 27 18.41 -9.52 6.18
C ARG A 27 16.91 -9.33 5.96
N LEU A 28 16.28 -8.48 6.76
CA LEU A 28 14.89 -8.08 6.65
C LEU A 28 14.77 -6.70 5.96
N PRO A 29 13.63 -6.37 5.34
CA PRO A 29 13.40 -5.06 4.72
C PRO A 29 13.59 -3.92 5.71
N THR A 30 14.30 -2.86 5.30
CA THR A 30 14.57 -1.70 6.17
C THR A 30 13.29 -0.95 6.56
N ALA A 31 12.26 -1.00 5.69
CA ALA A 31 10.94 -0.43 5.94
C ALA A 31 10.31 -0.97 7.24
N THR A 32 10.45 -2.28 7.50
CA THR A 32 9.97 -2.91 8.73
C THR A 32 10.62 -2.31 9.97
N GLY A 33 11.92 -2.01 9.91
CA GLY A 33 12.65 -1.39 11.02
C GLY A 33 12.13 0.01 11.37
N VAL A 34 11.80 0.81 10.35
CA VAL A 34 11.22 2.16 10.54
C VAL A 34 9.81 2.07 11.12
N LEU A 35 8.99 1.12 10.68
CA LEU A 35 7.65 0.90 11.23
C LEU A 35 7.71 0.50 12.70
N ILE A 36 8.57 -0.48 13.04
CA ILE A 36 8.77 -0.91 14.43
C ILE A 36 9.28 0.26 15.28
N ALA A 37 10.19 1.09 14.75
CA ALA A 37 10.70 2.26 15.46
C ALA A 37 9.54 3.20 15.82
N GLY A 38 8.70 3.55 14.84
CA GLY A 38 7.53 4.39 15.04
C GLY A 38 6.52 3.81 16.02
N MET A 39 6.26 2.49 15.95
CA MET A 39 5.37 1.81 16.91
C MET A 39 5.90 1.86 18.34
N VAL A 40 7.21 1.67 18.53
CA VAL A 40 7.84 1.64 19.85
C VAL A 40 7.99 3.04 20.44
N ILE A 41 8.45 4.03 19.68
CA ILE A 41 8.75 5.37 20.23
C ILE A 41 7.57 6.35 20.12
N GLY A 42 6.57 6.01 19.30
CA GLY A 42 5.39 6.82 19.08
C GLY A 42 4.51 6.97 20.32
N PRO A 43 3.42 7.76 20.21
CA PRO A 43 2.53 8.09 21.33
C PRO A 43 1.89 6.86 21.98
N TYR A 44 1.66 5.80 21.20
CA TYR A 44 1.05 4.54 21.67
C TYR A 44 2.07 3.52 22.19
N GLY A 45 3.37 3.79 22.05
CA GLY A 45 4.45 2.98 22.61
C GLY A 45 5.01 3.63 23.87
N LEU A 46 6.26 4.10 23.81
CA LEU A 46 6.97 4.77 24.90
C LEU A 46 6.57 6.25 25.07
N GLY A 47 5.83 6.82 24.10
CA GLY A 47 5.37 8.22 24.19
C GLY A 47 6.49 9.26 24.13
N LEU A 48 7.63 8.91 23.53
CA LEU A 48 8.80 9.79 23.39
C LEU A 48 8.59 10.86 22.31
N VAL A 49 7.70 10.59 21.36
CA VAL A 49 7.33 11.48 20.26
C VAL A 49 5.88 11.91 20.44
N LYS A 50 5.64 13.22 20.55
CA LYS A 50 4.32 13.80 20.88
C LYS A 50 3.85 14.85 19.87
N ASN A 51 4.76 15.50 19.15
CA ASN A 51 4.44 16.51 18.15
C ASN A 51 3.98 15.89 16.81
N LEU A 52 2.84 15.20 16.82
CA LEU A 52 2.28 14.51 15.65
C LEU A 52 2.02 15.42 14.43
N PRO A 53 1.51 16.67 14.55
CA PRO A 53 1.17 17.46 13.37
C PRO A 53 2.36 17.73 12.44
N VAL A 54 3.51 18.11 13.02
CA VAL A 54 4.72 18.41 12.24
C VAL A 54 5.33 17.13 11.68
N ILE A 55 5.32 16.05 12.47
CA ILE A 55 5.90 14.76 12.08
C ILE A 55 5.09 14.12 10.96
N ASN A 56 3.75 14.21 11.01
CA ASN A 56 2.88 13.73 9.94
C ASN A 56 3.12 14.50 8.64
N ALA A 57 3.25 15.84 8.69
CA ALA A 57 3.55 16.63 7.51
C ALA A 57 4.91 16.27 6.88
N LEU A 58 5.93 16.03 7.70
CA LEU A 58 7.25 15.58 7.23
C LEU A 58 7.20 14.15 6.66
N ALA A 59 6.43 13.26 7.29
CA ALA A 59 6.25 11.89 6.81
C ALA A 59 5.52 11.84 5.46
N GLU A 60 4.46 12.62 5.30
CA GLU A 60 3.73 12.77 4.03
C GLU A 60 4.66 13.29 2.93
N LEU A 61 5.45 14.34 3.21
CA LEU A 61 6.45 14.85 2.28
C LEU A 61 7.48 13.77 1.91
N GLY A 62 7.96 13.01 2.89
CA GLY A 62 8.90 11.91 2.67
C GLY A 62 8.35 10.82 1.75
N VAL A 63 7.08 10.43 1.93
CA VAL A 63 6.41 9.45 1.07
C VAL A 63 6.21 10.02 -0.34
N ILE A 64 5.80 11.28 -0.49
CA ILE A 64 5.66 11.94 -1.79
C ILE A 64 7.01 11.94 -2.53
N LEU A 65 8.09 12.35 -1.87
CA LEU A 65 9.44 12.37 -2.45
C LEU A 65 9.92 10.96 -2.83
N LEU A 66 9.64 9.96 -2.00
CA LEU A 66 9.96 8.56 -2.28
C LEU A 66 9.24 8.06 -3.53
N LEU A 67 7.92 8.24 -3.60
CA LEU A 67 7.12 7.81 -4.76
C LEU A 67 7.50 8.59 -6.03
N PHE A 68 7.87 9.86 -5.89
CA PHE A 68 8.39 10.66 -6.99
C PHE A 68 9.75 10.14 -7.49
N LEU A 69 10.67 9.81 -6.59
CA LEU A 69 11.98 9.23 -6.94
C LEU A 69 11.81 7.89 -7.66
N ILE A 70 10.93 7.03 -7.16
CA ILE A 70 10.59 5.76 -7.82
C ILE A 70 10.04 6.08 -9.23
N GLY A 71 9.10 7.01 -9.35
CA GLY A 71 8.56 7.44 -10.64
C GLY A 71 9.61 7.97 -11.63
N LEU A 72 10.64 8.68 -11.16
CA LEU A 72 11.75 9.16 -11.99
C LEU A 72 12.68 8.05 -12.48
N GLU A 73 12.85 6.99 -11.70
CA GLU A 73 13.70 5.85 -12.07
C GLU A 73 12.97 4.85 -12.98
N LEU A 74 11.64 4.93 -13.06
CA LEU A 74 10.84 4.09 -13.95
C LEU A 74 10.84 4.62 -15.39
N ASN A 75 11.12 3.72 -16.32
CA ASN A 75 10.98 3.99 -17.74
C ASN A 75 9.62 3.45 -18.24
N PRO A 76 8.66 4.30 -18.66
CA PRO A 76 7.37 3.85 -19.18
C PRO A 76 7.53 2.83 -20.33
N ARG A 77 8.56 2.97 -21.16
CA ARG A 77 8.83 2.05 -22.28
C ARG A 77 9.17 0.63 -21.83
N GLU A 78 9.61 0.46 -20.59
CA GLU A 78 9.97 -0.83 -20.00
C GLU A 78 8.81 -1.41 -19.19
N VAL A 79 7.97 -0.55 -18.58
CA VAL A 79 6.82 -0.91 -17.73
C VAL A 79 5.59 -1.25 -18.56
N GLY A 80 5.34 -0.53 -19.64
CA GLY A 80 4.15 -0.67 -20.49
C GLY A 80 3.95 -2.04 -21.13
N PRO A 81 4.98 -2.62 -21.78
CA PRO A 81 4.88 -3.96 -22.38
C PRO A 81 4.53 -5.07 -21.37
N LEU A 82 4.71 -4.81 -20.07
CA LEU A 82 4.40 -5.76 -18.99
C LEU A 82 2.94 -5.65 -18.50
N GLY A 83 2.18 -4.64 -18.95
CA GLY A 83 0.83 -4.34 -18.44
C GLY A 83 -0.12 -5.53 -18.41
N ALA A 84 -0.18 -6.33 -19.47
CA ALA A 84 -1.06 -7.51 -19.51
C ALA A 84 -0.64 -8.60 -18.49
N LYS A 85 0.67 -8.84 -18.34
CA LYS A 85 1.18 -9.79 -17.34
C LYS A 85 0.96 -9.27 -15.93
N ALA A 86 1.18 -7.97 -15.73
CA ALA A 86 0.97 -7.28 -14.47
C ALA A 86 -0.50 -7.32 -14.04
N ALA A 87 -1.43 -7.15 -14.99
CA ALA A 87 -2.87 -7.23 -14.74
C ALA A 87 -3.29 -8.64 -14.29
N LEU A 88 -2.77 -9.67 -14.97
CA LEU A 88 -3.02 -11.06 -14.59
C LEU A 88 -2.46 -11.36 -13.20
N LEU A 89 -1.25 -10.87 -12.90
CA LEU A 89 -0.62 -11.06 -11.60
C LEU A 89 -1.40 -10.34 -10.48
N ALA A 90 -1.79 -9.09 -10.69
CA ALA A 90 -2.61 -8.32 -9.77
C ALA A 90 -3.96 -9.03 -9.52
N ALA A 91 -4.65 -9.45 -10.58
CA ALA A 91 -5.93 -10.14 -10.45
C ALA A 91 -5.81 -11.44 -9.65
N LEU A 92 -4.75 -12.21 -9.87
CA LEU A 92 -4.50 -13.45 -9.15
C LEU A 92 -4.16 -13.20 -7.68
N GLU A 93 -3.24 -12.28 -7.41
CA GLU A 93 -2.81 -11.91 -6.06
C GLU A 93 -4.01 -11.42 -5.24
N ILE A 94 -4.72 -10.41 -5.74
CA ILE A 94 -5.91 -9.83 -5.10
C ILE A 94 -6.94 -10.92 -4.83
N SER A 95 -7.25 -11.77 -5.81
CA SER A 95 -8.27 -12.82 -5.66
C SER A 95 -7.88 -13.85 -4.60
N VAL A 96 -6.61 -14.27 -4.56
CA VAL A 96 -6.12 -15.24 -3.59
C VAL A 96 -6.08 -14.62 -2.19
N SER A 97 -5.50 -13.44 -2.05
CA SER A 97 -5.40 -12.71 -0.78
C SER A 97 -6.80 -12.40 -0.21
N PHE A 98 -7.73 -11.99 -1.07
CA PHE A 98 -9.12 -11.76 -0.69
C PHE A 98 -9.81 -13.04 -0.24
N ALA A 99 -9.70 -14.14 -1.01
CA ALA A 99 -10.32 -15.42 -0.65
C ALA A 99 -9.80 -15.95 0.70
N LEU A 100 -8.49 -15.84 0.94
CA LEU A 100 -7.88 -16.22 2.21
C LEU A 100 -8.35 -15.33 3.36
N GLY A 101 -8.35 -14.01 3.18
CA GLY A 101 -8.83 -13.08 4.20
C GLY A 101 -10.30 -13.28 4.54
N PHE A 102 -11.13 -13.54 3.53
CA PHE A 102 -12.55 -13.83 3.72
C PHE A 102 -12.76 -15.14 4.46
N ALA A 103 -12.03 -16.19 4.08
CA ALA A 103 -12.07 -17.49 4.75
C ALA A 103 -11.67 -17.39 6.23
N VAL A 104 -10.66 -16.57 6.55
CA VAL A 104 -10.26 -16.28 7.93
C VAL A 104 -11.38 -15.59 8.70
N GLY A 105 -12.01 -14.56 8.13
CA GLY A 105 -13.14 -13.87 8.77
C GLY A 105 -14.31 -14.81 9.08
N VAL A 106 -14.68 -15.65 8.11
CA VAL A 106 -15.74 -16.66 8.30
C VAL A 106 -15.34 -17.70 9.35
N ALA A 107 -14.08 -18.16 9.36
CA ALA A 107 -13.57 -19.10 10.35
C ALA A 107 -13.58 -18.54 11.77
N LEU A 108 -13.42 -17.22 11.91
CA LEU A 108 -13.55 -16.49 13.18
C LEU A 108 -15.02 -16.18 13.56
N ALA A 109 -15.98 -16.70 12.79
CA ALA A 109 -17.42 -16.45 12.95
C ALA A 109 -17.81 -14.96 12.87
N TRP A 110 -17.06 -14.16 12.10
CA TRP A 110 -17.41 -12.77 11.84
C TRP A 110 -18.58 -12.67 10.86
N SER A 111 -19.23 -11.51 10.81
CA SER A 111 -20.29 -11.28 9.82
C SER A 111 -19.74 -11.33 8.40
N LEU A 112 -20.59 -11.57 7.40
CA LEU A 112 -20.17 -11.54 5.99
C LEU A 112 -19.59 -10.17 5.60
N VAL A 113 -20.12 -9.10 6.18
CA VAL A 113 -19.65 -7.73 5.96
C VAL A 113 -18.26 -7.54 6.58
N ASP A 114 -18.06 -7.95 7.84
CA ASP A 114 -16.76 -7.82 8.50
C ASP A 114 -15.68 -8.69 7.84
N SER A 115 -16.07 -9.90 7.40
CA SER A 115 -15.19 -10.81 6.65
C SER A 115 -14.82 -10.23 5.29
N PHE A 116 -15.76 -9.56 4.61
CA PHE A 116 -15.50 -8.84 3.36
C PHE A 116 -14.54 -7.66 3.58
N VAL A 117 -14.75 -6.87 4.64
CA VAL A 117 -13.85 -5.76 5.00
C VAL A 117 -12.44 -6.27 5.30
N LEU A 118 -12.31 -7.34 6.08
CA LEU A 118 -11.02 -7.98 6.35
C LEU A 118 -10.35 -8.43 5.05
N ALA A 119 -11.09 -9.14 4.21
CA ALA A 119 -10.60 -9.63 2.92
C ALA A 119 -10.11 -8.50 2.03
N SER A 120 -10.85 -7.39 1.94
CA SER A 120 -10.45 -6.21 1.18
C SER A 120 -9.21 -5.52 1.72
N ILE A 121 -9.04 -5.46 3.04
CA ILE A 121 -7.84 -4.87 3.65
C ILE A 121 -6.61 -5.75 3.39
N LEU A 122 -6.77 -7.08 3.46
CA LEU A 122 -5.68 -8.02 3.26
C LEU A 122 -5.30 -8.24 1.79
N SER A 123 -6.19 -7.91 0.85
CA SER A 123 -5.94 -8.06 -0.59
C SER A 123 -5.20 -6.87 -1.23
N ILE A 124 -4.64 -5.97 -0.44
CA ILE A 124 -3.98 -4.75 -0.92
C ILE A 124 -2.56 -4.70 -0.38
N SER A 125 -1.62 -4.52 -1.28
CA SER A 125 -0.19 -4.35 -1.07
C SER A 125 0.17 -2.88 -0.87
N SER A 126 1.26 -2.61 -0.15
CA SER A 126 1.75 -1.25 0.06
C SER A 126 2.78 -0.85 -0.99
N THR A 127 2.40 0.02 -1.92
CA THR A 127 3.27 0.56 -2.97
C THR A 127 4.52 1.25 -2.40
N ALA A 128 4.37 2.03 -1.33
CA ALA A 128 5.50 2.72 -0.70
C ALA A 128 6.53 1.77 -0.09
N ILE A 129 6.08 0.70 0.59
CA ILE A 129 6.98 -0.27 1.23
C ILE A 129 7.69 -1.12 0.18
N VAL A 130 6.95 -1.65 -0.80
CA VAL A 130 7.52 -2.46 -1.88
C VAL A 130 8.48 -1.61 -2.72
N GLY A 131 8.06 -0.40 -3.12
CA GLY A 131 8.89 0.53 -3.87
C GLY A 131 10.18 0.90 -3.16
N LYS A 132 10.12 1.22 -1.86
CA LYS A 132 11.32 1.44 -1.03
C LYS A 132 12.23 0.21 -1.01
N THR A 133 11.67 -0.98 -0.89
CA THR A 133 12.45 -2.23 -0.82
C THR A 133 13.21 -2.48 -2.12
N ILE A 134 12.57 -2.26 -3.27
CA ILE A 134 13.23 -2.40 -4.59
C ILE A 134 14.31 -1.33 -4.76
N LEU A 135 14.04 -0.08 -4.34
CA LEU A 135 14.99 1.03 -4.38
C LEU A 135 16.22 0.77 -3.51
N ASP A 136 16.03 0.33 -2.26
CA ASP A 136 17.11 0.01 -1.31
C ASP A 136 18.05 -1.09 -1.85
N GLU A 137 17.53 -2.00 -2.67
CA GLU A 137 18.30 -3.07 -3.31
C GLU A 137 18.89 -2.68 -4.67
N PHE A 138 18.63 -1.46 -5.18
CA PHE A 138 19.02 -0.98 -6.51
C PHE A 138 18.54 -1.90 -7.67
N LYS A 139 17.38 -2.55 -7.48
CA LYS A 139 16.86 -3.58 -8.42
C LYS A 139 15.83 -3.08 -9.42
N LEU A 140 15.51 -1.78 -9.46
CA LEU A 140 14.43 -1.21 -10.29
C LEU A 140 14.55 -1.49 -11.80
N LYS A 141 15.76 -1.73 -12.32
CA LYS A 141 16.00 -2.05 -13.74
C LYS A 141 15.82 -3.53 -14.09
N LEU A 142 15.62 -4.40 -13.10
CA LEU A 142 15.32 -5.81 -13.34
C LEU A 142 13.89 -5.95 -13.87
N THR A 143 13.69 -6.82 -14.85
CA THR A 143 12.36 -7.06 -15.44
C THR A 143 11.35 -7.53 -14.39
N GLU A 144 11.79 -8.29 -13.38
CA GLU A 144 10.95 -8.73 -12.26
C GLU A 144 10.51 -7.54 -11.40
N SER A 145 11.39 -6.57 -11.15
CA SER A 145 11.06 -5.37 -10.38
C SER A 145 10.11 -4.46 -11.14
N GLN A 146 10.29 -4.34 -12.45
CA GLN A 146 9.39 -3.61 -13.33
C GLN A 146 8.02 -4.27 -13.37
N LEU A 147 7.96 -5.61 -13.44
CA LEU A 147 6.70 -6.35 -13.38
C LEU A 147 5.98 -6.12 -12.04
N ILE A 148 6.70 -6.15 -10.92
CA ILE A 148 6.12 -5.84 -9.59
C ILE A 148 5.57 -4.42 -9.58
N VAL A 149 6.33 -3.44 -10.06
CA VAL A 149 5.87 -2.04 -10.11
C VAL A 149 4.66 -1.86 -11.03
N SER A 150 4.65 -2.48 -12.21
CA SER A 150 3.49 -2.51 -13.10
C SER A 150 2.26 -3.11 -12.41
N THR A 151 2.45 -4.18 -11.62
CA THR A 151 1.38 -4.82 -10.85
C THR A 151 0.84 -3.88 -9.77
N LEU A 152 1.71 -3.20 -9.02
CA LEU A 152 1.31 -2.22 -8.00
C LEU A 152 0.50 -1.05 -8.60
N ILE A 153 0.87 -0.58 -9.79
CA ILE A 153 0.11 0.49 -10.48
C ILE A 153 -1.32 0.01 -10.81
N ILE A 154 -1.47 -1.23 -11.27
CA ILE A 154 -2.78 -1.80 -11.60
C ILE A 154 -3.59 -2.03 -10.32
N GLU A 155 -2.93 -2.48 -9.25
CA GLU A 155 -3.53 -2.70 -7.94
C GLU A 155 -4.05 -1.39 -7.33
N ASP A 156 -3.30 -0.29 -7.38
CA ASP A 156 -3.76 1.03 -6.91
C ASP A 156 -5.08 1.47 -7.57
N LEU A 157 -5.28 1.11 -8.84
CA LEU A 157 -6.54 1.37 -9.55
C LEU A 157 -7.70 0.49 -9.07
N PHE A 158 -7.41 -0.76 -8.70
CA PHE A 158 -8.39 -1.66 -8.08
C PHE A 158 -8.77 -1.20 -6.67
N VAL A 159 -7.82 -0.66 -5.90
CA VAL A 159 -8.10 -0.08 -4.57
C VAL A 159 -9.14 1.02 -4.66
N ILE A 160 -9.07 1.91 -5.66
CA ILE A 160 -10.08 2.95 -5.89
C ILE A 160 -11.47 2.31 -6.07
N PHE A 161 -11.56 1.23 -6.84
CA PHE A 161 -12.81 0.50 -7.02
C PHE A 161 -13.34 -0.09 -5.70
N LEU A 162 -12.48 -0.77 -4.92
CA LEU A 162 -12.85 -1.29 -3.60
C LEU A 162 -13.35 -0.18 -2.66
N LEU A 163 -12.66 0.95 -2.60
CA LEU A 163 -13.04 2.10 -1.76
C LEU A 163 -14.41 2.67 -2.13
N VAL A 164 -14.76 2.71 -3.42
CA VAL A 164 -16.10 3.16 -3.88
C VAL A 164 -17.18 2.14 -3.52
N LEU A 165 -16.84 0.86 -3.47
CA LEU A 165 -17.76 -0.23 -3.15
C LEU A 165 -18.03 -0.37 -1.65
N MET A 166 -17.06 0.00 -0.79
CA MET A 166 -17.14 -0.14 0.67
C MET A 166 -18.40 0.47 1.31
N PRO A 167 -18.79 1.72 1.03
CA PRO A 167 -19.96 2.32 1.67
C PRO A 167 -21.27 1.55 1.39
N VAL A 168 -21.38 0.93 0.22
CA VAL A 168 -22.57 0.16 -0.18
C VAL A 168 -22.62 -1.19 0.53
N VAL A 169 -21.47 -1.84 0.72
CA VAL A 169 -21.37 -3.09 1.48
C VAL A 169 -21.66 -2.84 2.96
N LEU A 170 -21.10 -1.77 3.53
CA LEU A 170 -21.30 -1.39 4.93
C LEU A 170 -22.73 -0.96 5.25
N ALA A 171 -23.47 -0.42 4.28
CA ALA A 171 -24.86 -0.01 4.46
C ALA A 171 -25.85 -1.19 4.63
N GLY A 172 -25.39 -2.45 4.50
CA GLY A 172 -26.16 -3.66 4.87
C GLY A 172 -27.40 -3.97 4.03
N ALA A 173 -27.75 -3.10 3.06
CA ALA A 173 -28.91 -3.25 2.20
C ALA A 173 -28.65 -2.56 0.85
N GLY A 174 -27.77 -3.15 0.03
CA GLY A 174 -27.71 -2.79 -1.37
C GLY A 174 -28.98 -3.28 -2.05
N SER A 175 -29.94 -2.38 -2.30
CA SER A 175 -30.96 -2.64 -3.33
C SER A 175 -30.27 -3.22 -4.57
N PRO A 176 -30.83 -4.19 -5.30
CA PRO A 176 -30.24 -4.71 -6.54
C PRO A 176 -29.82 -3.58 -7.50
N THR A 177 -30.54 -2.46 -7.48
CA THR A 177 -30.20 -1.25 -8.25
C THR A 177 -28.93 -0.55 -7.79
N GLN A 178 -28.60 -0.54 -6.49
CA GLN A 178 -27.38 0.04 -5.94
C GLN A 178 -26.16 -0.84 -6.25
N LEU A 179 -26.29 -2.16 -6.13
CA LEU A 179 -25.26 -3.10 -6.56
C LEU A 179 -24.98 -2.98 -8.06
N LEU A 180 -26.03 -2.85 -8.88
CA LEU A 180 -25.90 -2.65 -10.33
C LEU A 180 -25.25 -1.30 -10.68
N LEU A 181 -25.55 -0.24 -9.93
CA LEU A 181 -24.92 1.09 -10.09
C LEU A 181 -23.44 1.07 -9.71
N VAL A 182 -23.07 0.37 -8.63
CA VAL A 182 -21.68 0.19 -8.24
C VAL A 182 -20.94 -0.66 -9.26
N ALA A 183 -21.52 -1.76 -9.73
CA ALA A 183 -20.96 -2.59 -10.79
C ALA A 183 -20.80 -1.82 -12.11
N LEU A 184 -21.74 -0.93 -12.46
CA LEU A 184 -21.64 -0.04 -13.62
C LEU A 184 -20.51 0.99 -13.44
N LYS A 185 -20.38 1.60 -12.26
CA LYS A 185 -19.27 2.52 -11.96
C LYS A 185 -17.92 1.81 -12.00
N ALA A 186 -17.86 0.58 -11.49
CA ALA A 186 -16.70 -0.31 -11.56
C ALA A 186 -16.31 -0.60 -13.02
N ALA A 187 -17.28 -1.07 -13.80
CA ALA A 187 -17.11 -1.44 -15.17
C ALA A 187 -16.72 -0.22 -16.03
N ALA A 188 -17.30 0.95 -15.75
CA ALA A 188 -16.90 2.20 -16.39
C ALA A 188 -15.45 2.56 -16.05
N LEU A 189 -15.05 2.46 -14.78
CA LEU A 189 -13.67 2.74 -14.35
C LEU A 189 -12.69 1.77 -15.02
N ILE A 190 -12.97 0.45 -14.98
CA ILE A 190 -12.14 -0.59 -15.60
C ILE A 190 -12.08 -0.42 -17.12
N SER A 191 -13.19 -0.06 -17.77
CA SER A 191 -13.23 0.21 -19.21
C SER A 191 -12.46 1.47 -19.61
N ILE A 192 -12.26 2.41 -18.70
CA ILE A 192 -11.38 3.58 -18.89
C ILE A 192 -9.92 3.20 -18.62
N ILE A 193 -9.66 2.32 -17.66
CA ILE A 193 -8.32 1.89 -17.25
C ILE A 193 -7.70 0.92 -18.26
N LEU A 194 -8.45 -0.05 -18.78
CA LEU A 194 -7.95 -1.04 -19.74
C LEU A 194 -7.29 -0.41 -20.97
N PRO A 195 -7.88 0.59 -21.65
CA PRO A 195 -7.21 1.28 -22.75
C PRO A 195 -6.02 2.14 -22.27
N LEU A 196 -6.03 2.61 -21.01
CA LEU A 196 -4.89 3.33 -20.43
C LEU A 196 -3.71 2.39 -20.11
N SER A 197 -3.98 1.12 -19.76
CA SER A 197 -2.95 0.09 -19.55
C SER A 197 -2.21 -0.31 -20.81
N ASN A 198 -2.80 -0.08 -21.99
CA ASN A 198 -2.13 -0.22 -23.29
C ASN A 198 -1.27 1.02 -23.66
N PHE A 199 -1.38 2.12 -22.90
CA PHE A 199 -0.68 3.39 -23.13
C PHE A 199 0.40 3.71 -22.10
N LEU A 200 0.35 3.06 -20.93
CA LEU A 200 1.51 2.90 -20.04
C LEU A 200 2.52 1.97 -20.73
#